data_AF-A0A3L7P8Z4-F1
#
_entry.id   AF-A0A3L7P8Z4-F1
#
_cell.length_a   1.000
_cell.length_b   1.000
_cell.length_c   1.000
_cell.angle_alpha   90.00
_cell.angle_beta   90.00
_cell.angle_gamma   90.00
#
_symmetry.space_group_name_H-M   'P 1'
#
loop_
_entity.id
_entity.type
_entity.pdbx_description
1 polymer ?
#
loop_
_entity_poly.entity_id
_entity_poly.type
_entity_poly.pdbx_seq_one_letter_code
_entity_poly.pdbx_strand_id
1 'polypeptide(L)'
;MGQPPVRWRFELVDVSAFAEFCRHIFLAGDIVMGRIFWARVMLVSVLLLSHQVSADETPSPLNGIWHPVNAAMMGQELPKEVRDGIVLKLDGEQYSVTVNGTPDKGTFEIDRKSVPHRMTITGKVGPNQGKTLLAIFEMTKSETLRVCYDIKGLAFPAAFTSEPESTHYLVEYRRELPKGAELSGFVVDVPDSDAFDLVTADKKTYRIRLNGIDAPELDQSFGLKAQAALKELIHEQTVRVITQGEDRVGQIISDVYFHPKATAATDAEIQVNSHLVANGLAWHFVRFAPDNELLATSEKQARTTKLGLWAEVDLISPWDWRRQKAETKKPGSK
;
A
#
# COMPACT_ATOMS: atom_id res chain seq x y z
N MET A 1 -37.87 -40.72 -0.53
CA MET A 1 -36.49 -40.73 0.00
C MET A 1 -35.56 -41.18 -1.12
N GLY A 2 -34.50 -40.41 -1.39
CA GLY A 2 -33.33 -40.84 -2.16
C GLY A 2 -33.35 -40.55 -3.67
N GLN A 3 -32.93 -39.35 -4.08
CA GLN A 3 -32.27 -39.17 -5.38
C GLN A 3 -30.77 -39.50 -5.25
N PRO A 4 -30.13 -40.10 -6.27
CA PRO A 4 -28.70 -40.43 -6.22
C PRO A 4 -27.82 -39.18 -6.41
N PRO A 5 -26.56 -39.20 -5.95
CA PRO A 5 -25.69 -38.04 -6.00
C PRO A 5 -25.27 -37.72 -7.44
N VAL A 6 -25.41 -36.45 -7.81
CA VAL A 6 -24.93 -35.89 -9.08
C VAL A 6 -23.41 -35.95 -9.08
N ARG A 7 -22.86 -36.72 -10.00
CA ARG A 7 -21.43 -36.91 -10.23
C ARG A 7 -20.94 -35.73 -11.08
N TRP A 8 -20.27 -34.75 -10.47
CA TRP A 8 -19.67 -33.62 -11.18
C TRP A 8 -18.50 -34.12 -12.05
N ARG A 9 -18.68 -34.03 -13.37
CA ARG A 9 -17.60 -34.18 -14.36
C ARG A 9 -17.04 -32.78 -14.59
N PHE A 10 -15.86 -32.50 -14.04
CA PHE A 10 -15.12 -31.28 -14.39
C PHE A 10 -14.54 -31.48 -15.80
N GLU A 11 -15.17 -30.90 -16.80
CA GLU A 11 -14.48 -30.59 -18.06
C GLU A 11 -13.64 -29.34 -17.80
N LEU A 12 -12.33 -29.49 -18.02
CA LEU A 12 -11.32 -28.45 -17.94
C LEU A 12 -11.70 -27.31 -18.88
N VAL A 13 -12.10 -26.16 -18.32
CA VAL A 13 -12.11 -24.91 -19.06
C VAL A 13 -10.66 -24.42 -19.14
N ASP A 14 -10.17 -24.41 -20.37
CA ASP A 14 -8.83 -24.07 -20.80
C ASP A 14 -8.44 -22.64 -20.38
N VAL A 15 -7.31 -22.52 -19.67
CA VAL A 15 -6.74 -21.28 -19.13
C VAL A 15 -6.01 -20.47 -20.22
N SER A 16 -6.12 -20.89 -21.49
CA SER A 16 -5.47 -20.26 -22.65
C SER A 16 -6.09 -18.92 -23.06
N ALA A 17 -7.35 -18.62 -22.70
CA ALA A 17 -8.05 -17.42 -23.16
C ALA A 17 -7.57 -16.10 -22.51
N PHE A 18 -6.85 -16.15 -21.38
CA PHE A 18 -6.28 -14.96 -20.74
C PHE A 18 -4.85 -14.65 -21.24
N ALA A 19 -4.18 -15.62 -21.88
CA ALA A 19 -2.79 -15.49 -22.34
C ALA A 19 -2.64 -15.03 -23.81
N GLU A 20 -3.72 -15.02 -24.60
CA GLU A 20 -3.70 -14.54 -25.99
C GLU A 20 -3.86 -13.01 -26.14
N PHE A 21 -4.22 -12.29 -25.07
CA PHE A 21 -4.37 -10.83 -25.13
C PHE A 21 -3.03 -10.06 -25.20
N CYS A 22 -1.89 -10.71 -24.96
CA CYS A 22 -0.59 -10.05 -24.86
C CYS A 22 0.31 -10.16 -26.11
N ARG A 23 -0.18 -10.60 -27.28
CA ARG A 23 0.72 -11.00 -28.39
C ARG A 23 0.56 -10.30 -29.74
N HIS A 24 -0.20 -9.23 -29.89
CA HIS A 24 -0.24 -8.48 -31.16
C HIS A 24 -0.04 -6.99 -30.95
N ILE A 25 1.09 -6.49 -31.45
CA ILE A 25 1.35 -5.20 -32.13
C ILE A 25 2.84 -4.86 -31.92
N PHE A 26 3.67 -5.41 -32.80
CA PHE A 26 4.98 -4.85 -33.17
C PHE A 26 4.77 -4.18 -34.53
N LEU A 27 5.25 -2.94 -34.72
CA LEU A 27 6.05 -2.48 -35.86
C LEU A 27 6.23 -0.95 -35.87
N ALA A 28 7.51 -0.56 -35.81
CA ALA A 28 8.21 0.53 -36.51
C ALA A 28 7.80 2.01 -36.35
N GLY A 29 8.82 2.86 -36.13
CA GLY A 29 8.81 4.26 -36.57
C GLY A 29 9.68 5.22 -35.74
N ASP A 30 10.90 5.49 -36.22
CA ASP A 30 11.92 6.35 -35.63
C ASP A 30 11.58 7.86 -35.55
N ILE A 31 12.12 8.53 -34.52
CA ILE A 31 12.11 9.99 -34.34
C ILE A 31 13.47 10.56 -34.75
N VAL A 32 13.48 11.57 -35.62
CA VAL A 32 14.63 12.47 -35.84
C VAL A 32 14.35 13.80 -35.13
N MET A 33 15.20 14.16 -34.16
CA MET A 33 15.12 15.43 -33.42
C MET A 33 16.24 16.38 -33.87
N GLY A 34 15.87 17.58 -34.33
CA GLY A 34 16.78 18.66 -34.74
C GLY A 34 16.84 19.77 -33.67
N ARG A 35 18.07 20.13 -33.29
CA ARG A 35 18.48 21.11 -32.26
C ARG A 35 18.36 22.57 -32.76
N ILE A 36 18.46 23.52 -31.82
CA ILE A 36 19.24 24.81 -31.82
C ILE A 36 18.45 25.88 -31.02
N PHE A 37 18.83 26.20 -29.75
CA PHE A 37 19.68 27.34 -29.31
C PHE A 37 19.22 28.70 -29.86
N TRP A 38 18.88 29.71 -29.03
CA TRP A 38 19.84 30.64 -28.43
C TRP A 38 19.21 31.48 -27.30
N ALA A 39 20.01 31.77 -26.30
CA ALA A 39 19.74 32.70 -25.20
C ALA A 39 19.91 34.17 -25.63
N ARG A 40 19.20 35.11 -24.97
CA ARG A 40 19.83 36.14 -24.10
C ARG A 40 18.89 37.23 -23.54
N VAL A 41 19.13 37.48 -22.25
CA VAL A 41 19.18 38.77 -21.51
C VAL A 41 17.89 39.35 -20.90
N MET A 42 18.00 39.44 -19.57
CA MET A 42 17.17 40.10 -18.55
C MET A 42 16.96 41.60 -18.79
N LEU A 43 15.74 42.05 -18.48
CA LEU A 43 15.49 43.39 -17.98
C LEU A 43 14.55 43.30 -16.78
N VAL A 44 15.09 43.62 -15.60
CA VAL A 44 14.39 43.64 -14.31
C VAL A 44 13.58 44.92 -14.23
N SER A 45 12.26 44.79 -14.33
CA SER A 45 11.30 45.85 -14.00
C SER A 45 10.58 45.43 -12.72
N VAL A 46 10.98 45.99 -11.57
CA VAL A 46 10.26 45.86 -10.30
C VAL A 46 9.02 46.75 -10.38
N LEU A 47 7.96 46.21 -10.97
CA LEU A 47 6.59 46.67 -10.73
C LEU A 47 6.08 45.88 -9.54
N LEU A 48 5.68 46.59 -8.47
CA LEU A 48 4.84 46.03 -7.41
C LEU A 48 3.50 45.61 -8.03
N LEU A 49 3.47 44.42 -8.64
CA LEU A 49 2.24 43.68 -8.77
C LEU A 49 1.86 43.27 -7.35
N SER A 50 0.78 43.86 -6.86
CA SER A 50 -0.09 43.19 -5.91
C SER A 50 -0.29 41.76 -6.43
N HIS A 51 0.40 40.79 -5.83
CA HIS A 51 0.02 39.40 -5.98
C HIS A 51 -1.40 39.30 -5.41
N GLN A 52 -2.39 39.37 -6.29
CA GLN A 52 -3.61 38.62 -6.07
C GLN A 52 -3.14 37.17 -6.00
N VAL A 53 -2.94 36.69 -4.77
CA VAL A 53 -2.87 35.26 -4.48
C VAL A 53 -4.13 34.69 -5.12
N SER A 54 -3.91 33.99 -6.23
CA SER A 54 -4.91 33.21 -6.93
C SER A 54 -5.69 32.37 -5.91
N ALA A 55 -7.01 32.32 -6.09
CA ALA A 55 -7.91 31.55 -5.25
C ALA A 55 -7.38 30.12 -5.03
N ASP A 56 -7.12 29.79 -3.77
CA ASP A 56 -7.36 28.50 -3.14
C ASP A 56 -6.88 27.26 -3.94
N GLU A 57 -5.57 27.02 -4.01
CA GLU A 57 -5.05 25.68 -4.35
C GLU A 57 -5.21 24.73 -3.14
N THR A 58 -6.43 24.57 -2.61
CA THR A 58 -6.71 23.39 -1.80
C THR A 58 -6.55 22.17 -2.70
N PRO A 59 -5.62 21.24 -2.39
CA PRO A 59 -5.44 20.04 -3.19
C PRO A 59 -6.79 19.32 -3.31
N SER A 60 -7.12 18.84 -4.52
CA SER A 60 -8.35 18.10 -4.75
C SER A 60 -8.51 17.01 -3.68
N PRO A 61 -9.69 16.86 -3.05
CA PRO A 61 -9.88 15.84 -2.03
C PRO A 61 -9.72 14.42 -2.59
N LEU A 62 -9.63 14.24 -3.91
CA LEU A 62 -9.29 12.97 -4.55
C LEU A 62 -7.78 12.67 -4.53
N ASN A 63 -6.90 13.67 -4.39
CA ASN A 63 -5.45 13.48 -4.42
C ASN A 63 -5.01 12.50 -3.34
N GLY A 64 -4.28 11.46 -3.71
CA GLY A 64 -3.81 10.44 -2.78
C GLY A 64 -3.53 9.10 -3.46
N ILE A 65 -3.12 8.12 -2.64
CA ILE A 65 -2.96 6.73 -3.05
C ILE A 65 -4.16 5.95 -2.50
N TRP A 66 -4.72 5.09 -3.33
CA TRP A 66 -6.00 4.42 -3.14
C TRP A 66 -5.86 2.93 -3.42
N HIS A 67 -6.33 2.11 -2.48
CA HIS A 67 -6.24 0.65 -2.51
C HIS A 67 -7.65 0.04 -2.52
N PRO A 68 -8.00 -0.86 -3.47
CA PRO A 68 -9.31 -1.48 -3.49
C PRO A 68 -9.56 -2.32 -2.23
N VAL A 69 -10.68 -2.08 -1.55
CA VAL A 69 -11.18 -2.93 -0.48
C VAL A 69 -12.22 -3.92 -1.01
N ASN A 70 -13.10 -3.44 -1.89
CA ASN A 70 -14.09 -4.22 -2.62
C ASN A 70 -14.02 -3.85 -4.10
N ALA A 71 -14.19 -4.83 -4.97
CA ALA A 71 -14.25 -4.58 -6.40
C ALA A 71 -15.06 -5.67 -7.11
N ALA A 72 -15.88 -5.29 -8.08
CA ALA A 72 -16.72 -6.18 -8.85
C ALA A 72 -16.74 -5.79 -10.33
N MET A 73 -16.76 -6.80 -11.20
CA MET A 73 -16.90 -6.64 -12.65
C MET A 73 -17.78 -7.75 -13.20
N MET A 74 -18.72 -7.41 -14.10
CA MET A 74 -19.67 -8.37 -14.69
C MET A 74 -20.43 -9.20 -13.63
N GLY A 75 -20.81 -8.58 -12.51
CA GLY A 75 -21.51 -9.26 -11.41
C GLY A 75 -20.64 -10.16 -10.54
N GLN A 76 -19.33 -10.23 -10.76
CA GLN A 76 -18.41 -11.06 -9.98
C GLN A 76 -17.43 -10.20 -9.18
N GLU A 77 -17.22 -10.55 -7.91
CA GLU A 77 -16.18 -9.94 -7.11
C GLU A 77 -14.79 -10.31 -7.62
N LEU A 78 -13.89 -9.34 -7.66
CA LEU A 78 -12.50 -9.58 -7.98
C LEU A 78 -11.82 -10.31 -6.81
N PRO A 79 -11.04 -11.38 -7.08
CA PRO A 79 -10.27 -12.09 -6.05
C PRO A 79 -9.35 -11.14 -5.28
N LYS A 80 -9.13 -11.43 -3.99
CA LYS A 80 -8.31 -10.59 -3.10
C LYS A 80 -6.90 -10.38 -3.67
N GLU A 81 -6.30 -11.42 -4.24
CA GLU A 81 -4.95 -11.40 -4.81
C GLU A 81 -4.83 -10.40 -5.98
N VAL A 82 -5.91 -10.22 -6.74
CA VAL A 82 -5.97 -9.22 -7.80
C VAL A 82 -6.11 -7.83 -7.20
N ARG A 83 -6.98 -7.65 -6.20
CA ARG A 83 -7.19 -6.36 -5.52
C ARG A 83 -5.93 -5.85 -4.84
N ASP A 84 -5.20 -6.73 -4.14
CA ASP A 84 -3.91 -6.42 -3.51
C ASP A 84 -2.82 -6.01 -4.53
N GLY A 85 -3.00 -6.36 -5.81
CA GLY A 85 -2.10 -5.99 -6.90
C GLY A 85 -2.45 -4.66 -7.57
N ILE A 86 -3.51 -3.97 -7.13
CA ILE A 86 -4.02 -2.72 -7.73
C ILE A 86 -3.73 -1.55 -6.81
N VAL A 87 -3.01 -0.54 -7.33
CA VAL A 87 -2.78 0.73 -6.64
C VAL A 87 -3.17 1.87 -7.56
N LEU A 88 -4.11 2.72 -7.11
CA LEU A 88 -4.53 3.93 -7.82
C LEU A 88 -3.92 5.16 -7.16
N LYS A 89 -3.13 5.92 -7.90
CA LYS A 89 -2.65 7.25 -7.49
C LYS A 89 -3.41 8.31 -8.27
N LEU A 90 -3.96 9.29 -7.55
CA LEU A 90 -4.56 10.51 -8.09
C LEU A 90 -3.75 11.71 -7.63
N ASP A 91 -3.36 12.58 -8.55
CA ASP A 91 -2.51 13.74 -8.27
C ASP A 91 -2.87 14.90 -9.21
N GLY A 92 -3.65 15.85 -8.69
CA GLY A 92 -4.24 16.93 -9.49
C GLY A 92 -5.23 16.34 -10.49
N GLU A 93 -4.96 16.52 -11.78
CA GLU A 93 -5.75 15.97 -12.89
C GLU A 93 -5.12 14.70 -13.49
N GLN A 94 -4.09 14.14 -12.85
CA GLN A 94 -3.37 12.97 -13.35
C GLN A 94 -3.72 11.73 -12.55
N TYR A 95 -3.88 10.61 -13.24
CA TYR A 95 -3.98 9.30 -12.61
C TYR A 95 -2.82 8.40 -13.02
N SER A 96 -2.44 7.51 -12.11
CA SER A 96 -1.58 6.36 -12.37
C SER A 96 -2.16 5.17 -11.64
N VAL A 97 -2.62 4.16 -12.36
CA VAL A 97 -2.97 2.85 -11.78
C VAL A 97 -1.90 1.84 -12.14
N THR A 98 -1.51 1.02 -11.18
CA THR A 98 -0.65 -0.14 -11.42
C THR A 98 -1.47 -1.38 -11.17
N VAL A 99 -1.51 -2.29 -12.14
CA VAL A 99 -2.15 -3.61 -12.00
C VAL A 99 -1.07 -4.67 -12.20
N ASN A 100 -0.71 -5.39 -11.13
CA ASN A 100 0.34 -6.42 -11.16
C ASN A 100 1.66 -5.93 -11.78
N GLY A 101 2.06 -4.68 -11.47
CA GLY A 101 3.28 -4.05 -11.97
C GLY A 101 3.16 -3.44 -13.38
N THR A 102 2.03 -3.58 -14.06
CA THR A 102 1.78 -2.91 -15.35
C THR A 102 1.14 -1.54 -15.10
N PRO A 103 1.80 -0.43 -15.47
CA PRO A 103 1.24 0.90 -15.28
C PRO A 103 0.23 1.25 -16.39
N ASP A 104 -0.85 1.91 -15.99
CA ASP A 104 -1.77 2.65 -16.85
C ASP A 104 -1.87 4.08 -16.32
N LYS A 105 -1.62 5.07 -17.16
CA LYS A 105 -1.50 6.47 -16.75
C LYS A 105 -2.27 7.37 -17.70
N GLY A 106 -2.76 8.48 -17.18
CA GLY A 106 -3.40 9.47 -18.01
C GLY A 106 -3.95 10.63 -17.19
N THR A 107 -5.03 11.22 -17.70
CA THR A 107 -5.67 12.37 -17.08
C THR A 107 -7.11 12.05 -16.71
N PHE A 108 -7.68 12.80 -15.78
CA PHE A 108 -9.09 12.74 -15.48
C PHE A 108 -9.68 14.12 -15.24
N GLU A 109 -10.95 14.27 -15.61
CA GLU A 109 -11.75 15.48 -15.38
C GLU A 109 -12.94 15.14 -14.48
N ILE A 110 -13.34 16.07 -13.62
CA ILE A 110 -14.38 15.87 -12.62
C ILE A 110 -15.55 16.82 -12.86
N ASP A 111 -16.76 16.26 -12.88
CA ASP A 111 -18.02 17.03 -12.83
C ASP A 111 -18.77 16.72 -11.53
N ARG A 112 -18.72 17.68 -10.60
CA ARG A 112 -19.47 17.64 -9.33
C ARG A 112 -20.87 18.24 -9.41
N LYS A 113 -21.25 18.83 -10.55
CA LYS A 113 -22.61 19.38 -10.73
C LYS A 113 -23.61 18.29 -11.06
N SER A 114 -23.15 17.23 -11.73
CA SER A 114 -23.92 16.01 -11.92
C SER A 114 -24.11 15.25 -10.60
N VAL A 115 -25.28 14.59 -10.47
CA VAL A 115 -25.60 13.65 -9.40
C VAL A 115 -26.05 12.34 -10.04
N PRO A 116 -25.32 11.22 -9.87
CA PRO A 116 -24.03 11.10 -9.18
C PRO A 116 -22.91 11.95 -9.81
N HIS A 117 -21.89 12.31 -9.02
CA HIS A 117 -20.72 13.03 -9.54
C HIS A 117 -20.00 12.18 -10.58
N ARG A 118 -19.47 12.81 -11.61
CA ARG A 118 -18.89 12.15 -12.79
C ARG A 118 -17.40 12.37 -12.89
N MET A 119 -16.72 11.38 -13.46
CA MET A 119 -15.31 11.40 -13.77
C MET A 119 -15.11 10.92 -15.22
N THR A 120 -14.41 11.70 -16.02
CA THR A 120 -13.99 11.32 -17.38
C THR A 120 -12.51 11.01 -17.34
N ILE A 121 -12.12 9.77 -17.64
CA ILE A 121 -10.73 9.30 -17.55
C ILE A 121 -10.19 9.09 -18.96
N THR A 122 -9.05 9.68 -19.29
CA THR A 122 -8.40 9.57 -20.61
C THR A 122 -7.02 8.93 -20.47
N GLY A 123 -6.86 7.73 -21.00
CA GLY A 123 -5.59 7.01 -20.95
C GLY A 123 -4.55 7.55 -21.92
N LYS A 124 -3.32 7.72 -21.44
CA LYS A 124 -2.17 8.22 -22.19
C LYS A 124 -1.07 7.19 -22.37
N VAL A 125 -0.89 6.30 -21.39
CA VAL A 125 0.11 5.22 -21.40
C VAL A 125 -0.53 3.97 -20.82
N GLY A 126 -0.26 2.80 -21.41
CA GLY A 126 -0.71 1.50 -20.90
C GLY A 126 -1.92 0.93 -21.65
N PRO A 127 -2.59 -0.08 -21.07
CA PRO A 127 -3.71 -0.80 -21.71
C PRO A 127 -4.89 0.08 -22.15
N ASN A 128 -5.04 1.28 -21.56
CA ASN A 128 -6.09 2.24 -21.91
C ASN A 128 -5.59 3.43 -22.74
N GLN A 129 -4.37 3.38 -23.28
CA GLN A 129 -3.86 4.45 -24.14
C GLN A 129 -4.83 4.76 -25.30
N GLY A 130 -5.21 6.04 -25.41
CA GLY A 130 -6.13 6.53 -26.43
C GLY A 130 -7.61 6.22 -26.16
N LYS A 131 -7.94 5.54 -25.06
CA LYS A 131 -9.31 5.26 -24.65
C LYS A 131 -9.80 6.29 -23.64
N THR A 132 -11.11 6.51 -23.66
CA THR A 132 -11.82 7.28 -22.64
C THR A 132 -12.71 6.33 -21.85
N LEU A 133 -12.60 6.36 -20.53
CA LEU A 133 -13.52 5.68 -19.61
C LEU A 133 -14.43 6.72 -18.97
N LEU A 134 -15.70 6.38 -18.79
CA LEU A 134 -16.69 7.25 -18.17
C LEU A 134 -17.09 6.63 -16.83
N ALA A 135 -17.09 7.43 -15.78
CA ALA A 135 -17.36 6.92 -14.44
C ALA A 135 -18.25 7.86 -13.63
N ILE A 136 -18.92 7.28 -12.65
CA ILE A 136 -19.48 8.01 -11.51
C ILE A 136 -18.67 7.72 -10.26
N PHE A 137 -18.62 8.67 -9.34
CA PHE A 137 -17.88 8.50 -8.09
C PHE A 137 -18.55 9.20 -6.90
N GLU A 138 -18.23 8.75 -5.70
CA GLU A 138 -18.55 9.40 -4.45
C GLU A 138 -17.44 9.17 -3.42
N MET A 139 -17.40 10.01 -2.39
CA MET A 139 -16.43 9.89 -1.30
C MET A 139 -17.11 9.97 0.06
N THR A 140 -16.68 9.15 1.02
CA THR A 140 -17.08 9.29 2.42
C THR A 140 -15.89 9.67 3.28
N LYS A 141 -16.05 10.75 4.07
CA LYS A 141 -15.06 11.30 5.03
C LYS A 141 -13.66 11.55 4.46
N SER A 142 -13.54 11.73 3.15
CA SER A 142 -12.25 11.82 2.44
C SER A 142 -11.34 10.59 2.58
N GLU A 143 -11.81 9.47 3.12
CA GLU A 143 -10.99 8.26 3.37
C GLU A 143 -11.39 7.10 2.46
N THR A 144 -12.61 7.15 1.95
CA THR A 144 -13.16 6.14 1.05
C THR A 144 -13.58 6.80 -0.24
N LEU A 145 -13.32 6.10 -1.34
CA LEU A 145 -13.68 6.51 -2.69
C LEU A 145 -14.39 5.34 -3.34
N ARG A 146 -15.66 5.52 -3.73
CA ARG A 146 -16.39 4.53 -4.52
C ARG A 146 -16.48 5.03 -5.95
N VAL A 147 -16.09 4.20 -6.91
CA VAL A 147 -16.12 4.53 -8.34
C VAL A 147 -16.79 3.40 -9.11
N CYS A 148 -17.69 3.75 -10.01
CA CYS A 148 -18.25 2.83 -10.99
C CYS A 148 -17.85 3.33 -12.38
N TYR A 149 -17.03 2.55 -13.07
CA TYR A 149 -16.53 2.84 -14.41
C TYR A 149 -17.33 2.07 -15.45
N ASP A 150 -17.74 2.70 -16.54
CA ASP A 150 -17.97 2.00 -17.80
C ASP A 150 -16.63 1.84 -18.51
N ILE A 151 -16.08 0.62 -18.50
CA ILE A 151 -14.74 0.33 -19.05
C ILE A 151 -14.69 0.42 -20.58
N LYS A 152 -15.84 0.51 -21.27
CA LYS A 152 -15.91 0.76 -22.71
C LYS A 152 -16.15 2.23 -23.05
N GLY A 153 -16.44 3.07 -22.04
CA GLY A 153 -16.66 4.51 -22.22
C GLY A 153 -17.90 4.86 -23.05
N LEU A 154 -18.93 4.01 -23.03
CA LEU A 154 -20.15 4.21 -23.82
C LEU A 154 -21.06 5.26 -23.18
N ALA A 155 -21.20 5.22 -21.85
CA ALA A 155 -21.99 6.18 -21.09
C ALA A 155 -21.49 6.31 -19.65
N PHE A 156 -21.82 7.42 -18.98
CA PHE A 156 -21.69 7.48 -17.53
C PHE A 156 -22.68 6.48 -16.89
N PRO A 157 -22.23 5.60 -15.97
CA PRO A 157 -23.14 4.69 -15.28
C PRO A 157 -24.23 5.47 -14.52
N ALA A 158 -25.45 4.93 -14.50
CA ALA A 158 -26.58 5.55 -13.79
C ALA A 158 -26.58 5.25 -12.28
N ALA A 159 -25.92 4.16 -11.86
CA ALA A 159 -25.86 3.68 -10.50
C ALA A 159 -24.55 2.95 -10.20
N PHE A 160 -24.20 2.86 -8.92
CA PHE A 160 -23.03 2.14 -8.42
C PHE A 160 -23.30 0.63 -8.40
N THR A 161 -23.36 0.02 -9.58
CA THR A 161 -23.70 -1.39 -9.77
C THR A 161 -22.84 -2.00 -10.87
N SER A 162 -22.42 -3.24 -10.67
CA SER A 162 -21.74 -4.05 -11.68
C SER A 162 -22.60 -5.29 -11.93
N GLU A 163 -23.48 -5.21 -12.92
CA GLU A 163 -24.40 -6.29 -13.26
C GLU A 163 -23.73 -7.32 -14.19
N PRO A 164 -24.22 -8.56 -14.25
CA PRO A 164 -23.84 -9.51 -15.29
C PRO A 164 -23.93 -8.88 -16.68
N GLU A 165 -22.97 -9.18 -17.56
CA GLU A 165 -22.89 -8.68 -18.95
C GLU A 165 -22.71 -7.16 -19.10
N SER A 166 -22.73 -6.39 -18.01
CA SER A 166 -22.40 -4.97 -18.03
C SER A 166 -20.91 -4.75 -18.26
N THR A 167 -20.57 -3.56 -18.74
CA THR A 167 -19.19 -3.07 -18.83
C THR A 167 -18.76 -2.36 -17.54
N HIS A 168 -19.55 -2.48 -16.47
CA HIS A 168 -19.30 -1.73 -15.26
C HIS A 168 -18.26 -2.41 -14.37
N TYR A 169 -17.21 -1.67 -14.04
CA TYR A 169 -16.28 -2.00 -12.98
C TYR A 169 -16.62 -1.13 -11.76
N LEU A 170 -17.16 -1.75 -10.71
CA LEU A 170 -17.47 -1.09 -9.45
C LEU A 170 -16.35 -1.38 -8.45
N VAL A 171 -15.85 -0.35 -7.79
CA VAL A 171 -14.77 -0.49 -6.82
C VAL A 171 -14.92 0.51 -5.69
N GLU A 172 -14.63 0.03 -4.48
CA GLU A 172 -14.49 0.82 -3.28
C GLU A 172 -13.02 0.81 -2.89
N TYR A 173 -12.45 2.00 -2.74
CA TYR A 173 -11.07 2.21 -2.35
C TYR A 173 -11.00 2.75 -0.92
N ARG A 174 -9.98 2.30 -0.18
CA ARG A 174 -9.47 3.01 1.00
C ARG A 174 -8.29 3.88 0.60
N ARG A 175 -8.14 5.03 1.24
CA ARG A 175 -6.96 5.88 1.08
C ARG A 175 -5.79 5.33 1.91
N GLU A 176 -4.61 5.30 1.32
CA GLU A 176 -3.33 5.12 2.03
C GLU A 176 -3.05 6.32 2.93
N LEU A 177 -2.58 6.07 4.14
CA LEU A 177 -2.15 7.15 5.01
C LEU A 177 -0.84 7.76 4.50
N PRO A 178 -0.74 9.10 4.39
CA PRO A 178 0.47 9.73 3.90
C PRO A 178 1.61 9.53 4.90
N LYS A 179 2.82 9.32 4.40
CA LYS A 179 4.03 9.30 5.22
C LYS A 179 4.07 10.50 6.18
N GLY A 180 4.35 10.24 7.46
CA GLY A 180 4.35 11.22 8.53
C GLY A 180 2.98 11.46 9.15
N ALA A 181 1.90 10.84 8.67
CA ALA A 181 0.63 10.83 9.37
C ALA A 181 0.81 10.19 10.74
N GLU A 182 0.20 10.80 11.75
CA GLU A 182 0.19 10.30 13.11
C GLU A 182 -1.16 9.63 13.43
N LEU A 183 -1.08 8.43 13.99
CA LEU A 183 -2.22 7.72 14.57
C LEU A 183 -1.98 7.50 16.06
N SER A 184 -3.07 7.47 16.81
CA SER A 184 -3.08 6.94 18.17
C SER A 184 -4.17 5.89 18.29
N GLY A 185 -3.85 4.77 18.93
CA GLY A 185 -4.80 3.68 19.08
C GLY A 185 -4.36 2.67 20.12
N PHE A 186 -5.29 1.80 20.48
CA PHE A 186 -5.10 0.75 21.46
C PHE A 186 -4.61 -0.53 20.78
N VAL A 187 -3.54 -1.14 21.28
CA VAL A 187 -3.02 -2.41 20.77
C VAL A 187 -3.87 -3.56 21.27
N VAL A 188 -4.56 -4.23 20.35
CA VAL A 188 -5.49 -5.32 20.66
C VAL A 188 -4.88 -6.71 20.48
N ASP A 189 -3.92 -6.86 19.56
CA ASP A 189 -3.22 -8.13 19.31
C ASP A 189 -1.79 -7.91 18.81
N VAL A 190 -0.93 -8.93 18.97
CA VAL A 190 0.46 -8.95 18.51
C VAL A 190 0.72 -10.29 17.80
N PRO A 191 0.32 -10.41 16.52
CA PRO A 191 0.35 -11.66 15.80
C PRO A 191 1.74 -12.04 15.30
N ASP A 192 2.71 -11.13 15.29
CA ASP A 192 4.09 -11.39 14.84
C ASP A 192 5.13 -10.67 15.71
N SER A 193 6.40 -10.97 15.50
CA SER A 193 7.52 -10.42 16.28
C SER A 193 7.93 -8.99 15.88
N ASP A 194 7.39 -8.47 14.78
CA ASP A 194 7.54 -7.07 14.33
C ASP A 194 6.22 -6.42 13.86
N ALA A 195 5.07 -7.02 14.17
CA ALA A 195 3.76 -6.52 13.76
C ALA A 195 2.68 -6.67 14.85
N PHE A 196 1.73 -5.74 14.88
CA PHE A 196 0.62 -5.71 15.85
C PHE A 196 -0.66 -5.12 15.24
N ASP A 197 -1.81 -5.41 15.86
CA ASP A 197 -3.11 -4.85 15.49
C ASP A 197 -3.47 -3.68 16.42
N LEU A 198 -3.75 -2.53 15.80
CA LEU A 198 -4.09 -1.26 16.44
C LEU A 198 -5.57 -0.92 16.17
N VAL A 199 -6.31 -0.56 17.21
CA VAL A 199 -7.67 -0.02 17.07
C VAL A 199 -7.69 1.46 17.46
N THR A 200 -8.03 2.34 16.52
CA THR A 200 -8.13 3.79 16.75
C THR A 200 -9.47 4.16 17.39
N ALA A 201 -9.58 5.41 17.87
CA ALA A 201 -10.77 5.90 18.56
C ALA A 201 -12.06 5.81 17.71
N ASP A 202 -11.94 5.96 16.39
CA ASP A 202 -13.01 5.81 15.41
C ASP A 202 -13.30 4.34 15.01
N LYS A 203 -12.77 3.38 15.78
CA LYS A 203 -12.98 1.93 15.63
C LYS A 203 -12.42 1.32 14.35
N LYS A 204 -11.50 2.02 13.66
CA LYS A 204 -10.74 1.40 12.58
C LYS A 204 -9.64 0.50 13.15
N THR A 205 -9.42 -0.62 12.48
CA THR A 205 -8.36 -1.57 12.81
C THR A 205 -7.27 -1.48 11.76
N TYR A 206 -6.03 -1.39 12.20
CA TYR A 206 -4.85 -1.34 11.35
C TYR A 206 -3.83 -2.40 11.77
N ARG A 207 -3.28 -3.13 10.80
CA ARG A 207 -2.08 -3.95 11.00
C ARG A 207 -0.86 -3.03 10.87
N ILE A 208 -0.13 -2.84 11.96
CA ILE A 208 1.09 -2.04 11.99
C ILE A 208 2.30 -2.97 11.89
N ARG A 209 3.23 -2.65 10.98
CA ARG A 209 4.54 -3.30 10.86
C ARG A 209 5.63 -2.32 11.28
N LEU A 210 6.53 -2.74 12.15
CA LEU A 210 7.58 -1.88 12.67
C LEU A 210 8.60 -1.57 11.57
N ASN A 211 8.76 -0.28 11.28
CA ASN A 211 9.70 0.24 10.30
C ASN A 211 11.17 -0.07 10.65
N GLY A 212 11.96 -0.40 9.62
CA GLY A 212 13.41 -0.48 9.69
C GLY A 212 13.98 -1.67 10.47
N ILE A 213 13.15 -2.55 11.01
CA ILE A 213 13.57 -3.75 11.74
C ILE A 213 13.12 -5.02 11.00
N ASP A 214 13.75 -6.13 11.33
CA ASP A 214 13.34 -7.47 10.91
C ASP A 214 13.49 -8.40 12.11
N ALA A 215 12.39 -8.86 12.66
CA ALA A 215 12.39 -9.75 13.81
C ALA A 215 12.35 -11.23 13.36
N PRO A 216 12.80 -12.18 14.21
CA PRO A 216 12.78 -13.58 13.82
C PRO A 216 11.34 -14.06 13.61
N GLU A 217 11.11 -14.78 12.51
CA GLU A 217 9.79 -15.36 12.20
C GLU A 217 9.31 -16.24 13.36
N LEU A 218 7.99 -16.36 13.58
CA LEU A 218 7.47 -17.17 14.69
C LEU A 218 7.99 -18.61 14.73
N ASP A 219 8.28 -19.18 13.57
CA ASP A 219 8.78 -20.54 13.40
C ASP A 219 10.32 -20.63 13.31
N GLN A 220 11.01 -19.50 13.46
CA GLN A 220 12.46 -19.39 13.58
C GLN A 220 12.88 -19.48 15.05
N SER A 221 14.13 -19.87 15.30
CA SER A 221 14.73 -19.73 16.62
C SER A 221 14.57 -18.29 17.12
N PHE A 222 14.22 -18.13 18.40
CA PHE A 222 13.96 -16.85 19.05
C PHE A 222 12.68 -16.09 18.62
N GLY A 223 11.94 -16.55 17.60
CA GLY A 223 10.73 -15.87 17.09
C GLY A 223 9.62 -15.68 18.13
N LEU A 224 9.20 -16.77 18.79
CA LEU A 224 8.20 -16.71 19.86
C LEU A 224 8.64 -15.85 21.05
N LYS A 225 9.94 -15.82 21.35
CA LYS A 225 10.48 -14.99 22.44
C LYS A 225 10.45 -13.50 22.07
N ALA A 226 10.78 -13.16 20.83
CA ALA A 226 10.67 -11.79 20.31
C ALA A 226 9.20 -11.31 20.29
N GLN A 227 8.27 -12.15 19.82
CA GLN A 227 6.83 -11.85 19.86
C GLN A 227 6.33 -11.64 21.29
N ALA A 228 6.67 -12.54 22.22
CA ALA A 228 6.25 -12.43 23.61
C ALA A 228 6.76 -11.13 24.25
N ALA A 229 8.01 -10.74 23.97
CA ALA A 229 8.59 -9.50 24.46
C ALA A 229 7.91 -8.26 23.86
N LEU A 230 7.61 -8.24 22.56
CA LEU A 230 6.82 -7.17 21.94
C LEU A 230 5.43 -7.10 22.58
N LYS A 231 4.77 -8.24 22.77
CA LYS A 231 3.45 -8.31 23.41
C LYS A 231 3.47 -7.75 24.83
N GLU A 232 4.43 -8.16 25.66
CA GLU A 232 4.59 -7.64 27.02
C GLU A 232 4.76 -6.11 27.03
N LEU A 233 5.51 -5.59 26.05
CA LEU A 233 5.84 -4.18 25.91
C LEU A 233 4.64 -3.29 25.58
N ILE A 234 3.81 -3.70 24.61
CA ILE A 234 2.80 -2.80 24.01
C ILE A 234 1.36 -3.31 24.04
N HIS A 235 1.10 -4.57 24.43
CA HIS A 235 -0.26 -5.10 24.47
C HIS A 235 -1.09 -4.44 25.57
N GLU A 236 -2.38 -4.23 25.25
CA GLU A 236 -3.36 -3.61 26.14
C GLU A 236 -3.02 -2.17 26.57
N GLN A 237 -2.37 -1.41 25.70
CA GLN A 237 -2.16 0.01 25.91
C GLN A 237 -2.28 0.81 24.61
N THR A 238 -2.40 2.12 24.78
CA THR A 238 -2.35 3.06 23.67
C THR A 238 -0.90 3.30 23.24
N VAL A 239 -0.69 3.32 21.94
CA VAL A 239 0.58 3.69 21.30
C VAL A 239 0.35 4.81 20.29
N ARG A 240 1.42 5.57 20.02
CA ARG A 240 1.47 6.57 18.96
C ARG A 240 2.26 6.01 17.78
N VAL A 241 1.75 6.20 16.59
CA VAL A 241 2.26 5.59 15.36
C VAL A 241 2.51 6.69 14.34
N ILE A 242 3.75 6.79 13.85
CA ILE A 242 4.12 7.67 12.74
C ILE A 242 4.32 6.80 11.50
N THR A 243 3.46 7.02 10.51
CA THR A 243 3.45 6.23 9.28
C THR A 243 4.67 6.52 8.40
N GLN A 244 5.21 5.49 7.77
CA GLN A 244 6.33 5.55 6.82
C GLN A 244 5.92 5.08 5.41
N GLY A 245 4.74 4.48 5.29
CA GLY A 245 4.13 3.98 4.06
C GLY A 245 3.30 2.73 4.35
N GLU A 246 2.81 2.08 3.30
CA GLU A 246 2.16 0.76 3.40
C GLU A 246 2.93 -0.29 2.60
N ASP A 247 2.92 -1.54 3.08
CA ASP A 247 3.44 -2.67 2.31
C ASP A 247 2.41 -3.17 1.27
N ARG A 248 2.81 -4.16 0.46
CA ARG A 248 1.95 -4.70 -0.61
C ARG A 248 0.64 -5.34 -0.11
N VAL A 249 0.59 -5.79 1.13
CA VAL A 249 -0.61 -6.42 1.70
C VAL A 249 -1.42 -5.46 2.57
N GLY A 250 -1.01 -4.18 2.61
CA GLY A 250 -1.71 -3.10 3.30
C GLY A 250 -1.34 -2.91 4.77
N GLN A 251 -0.25 -3.50 5.26
CA GLN A 251 0.25 -3.21 6.61
C GLN A 251 0.89 -1.84 6.61
N ILE A 252 0.61 -1.04 7.64
CA ILE A 252 1.20 0.29 7.79
C ILE A 252 2.60 0.14 8.38
N ILE A 253 3.60 0.44 7.58
CA ILE A 253 5.00 0.49 8.00
C ILE A 253 5.17 1.74 8.86
N SER A 254 5.62 1.61 10.10
CA SER A 254 5.59 2.74 11.05
C SER A 254 6.72 2.77 12.07
N ASP A 255 7.08 3.99 12.49
CA ASP A 255 7.81 4.22 13.73
C ASP A 255 6.80 4.34 14.88
N VAL A 256 6.96 3.52 15.92
CA VAL A 256 5.95 3.39 16.98
C VAL A 256 6.53 3.82 18.31
N TYR A 257 5.73 4.55 19.08
CA TYR A 257 6.10 5.13 20.36
C TYR A 257 5.09 4.71 21.43
N PHE A 258 5.59 4.40 22.62
CA PHE A 258 4.77 3.97 23.74
C PHE A 258 5.26 4.60 25.04
N HIS A 259 4.35 4.76 25.99
CA HIS A 259 4.70 5.05 27.38
C HIS A 259 4.85 3.72 28.14
N PRO A 260 5.97 3.49 28.87
CA PRO A 260 6.08 2.34 29.75
C PRO A 260 4.97 2.34 30.82
N LYS A 261 4.42 1.16 31.13
CA LYS A 261 3.29 1.01 32.07
C LYS A 261 3.55 1.59 33.48
N ALA A 262 4.82 1.71 33.87
CA ALA A 262 5.25 2.25 35.17
C ALA A 262 5.60 3.76 35.14
N THR A 263 5.35 4.47 34.04
CA THR A 263 5.69 5.89 33.85
C THR A 263 4.46 6.79 33.90
N ALA A 264 4.66 8.06 34.25
CA ALA A 264 3.61 9.07 34.15
C ALA A 264 3.35 9.40 32.68
N ALA A 265 2.12 9.84 32.36
CA ALA A 265 1.77 10.28 31.00
C ALA A 265 2.61 11.48 30.50
N THR A 266 3.29 12.18 31.41
CA THR A 266 4.20 13.29 31.11
C THR A 266 5.63 12.85 30.80
N ASP A 267 5.97 11.59 31.06
CA ASP A 267 7.31 11.06 30.77
C ASP A 267 7.47 10.88 29.26
N ALA A 268 8.72 10.99 28.78
CA ALA A 268 9.02 10.84 27.37
C ALA A 268 8.64 9.43 26.88
N GLU A 269 8.01 9.37 25.70
CA GLU A 269 7.74 8.09 25.04
C GLU A 269 9.05 7.43 24.61
N ILE A 270 9.01 6.10 24.55
CA ILE A 270 10.09 5.27 24.02
C ILE A 270 9.67 4.76 22.65
N GLN A 271 10.60 4.75 21.70
CA GLN A 271 10.34 4.16 20.39
C GLN A 271 10.48 2.64 20.44
N VAL A 272 9.41 1.92 20.09
CA VAL A 272 9.34 0.44 20.08
C VAL A 272 10.40 -0.16 19.17
N ASN A 273 10.55 0.38 17.94
CA ASN A 273 11.44 -0.18 16.92
C ASN A 273 12.89 -0.31 17.41
N SER A 274 13.45 0.80 17.91
CA SER A 274 14.81 0.82 18.46
C SER A 274 14.90 0.09 19.80
N HIS A 275 13.85 0.10 20.63
CA HIS A 275 13.81 -0.69 21.85
C HIS A 275 13.96 -2.19 21.59
N LEU A 276 13.27 -2.74 20.58
CA LEU A 276 13.41 -4.15 20.21
C LEU A 276 14.83 -4.47 19.76
N VAL A 277 15.43 -3.63 18.91
CA VAL A 277 16.79 -3.85 18.42
C VAL A 277 17.82 -3.74 19.56
N ALA A 278 17.70 -2.74 20.43
CA ALA A 278 18.61 -2.52 21.56
C ALA A 278 18.60 -3.66 22.59
N ASN A 279 17.48 -4.39 22.70
CA ASN A 279 17.34 -5.56 23.57
C ASN A 279 17.61 -6.90 22.85
N GLY A 280 18.09 -6.86 21.60
CA GLY A 280 18.38 -8.07 20.82
C GLY A 280 17.12 -8.89 20.51
N LEU A 281 15.99 -8.24 20.24
CA LEU A 281 14.73 -8.89 19.85
C LEU A 281 14.48 -8.83 18.34
N ALA A 282 15.18 -7.94 17.63
CA ALA A 282 15.11 -7.78 16.18
C ALA A 282 16.46 -7.33 15.61
N TRP A 283 16.65 -7.52 14.31
CA TRP A 283 17.78 -7.00 13.55
C TRP A 283 17.48 -5.60 13.02
N HIS A 284 18.53 -4.79 12.84
CA HIS A 284 18.43 -3.59 12.02
C HIS A 284 18.34 -4.01 10.54
N PHE A 285 17.23 -3.69 9.88
CA PHE A 285 17.01 -4.09 8.49
C PHE A 285 17.64 -3.08 7.52
N VAL A 286 18.97 -3.12 7.42
CA VAL A 286 19.80 -2.19 6.62
C VAL A 286 19.30 -2.02 5.18
N ARG A 287 18.75 -3.08 4.56
CA ARG A 287 18.20 -3.01 3.20
C ARG A 287 17.11 -1.94 3.03
N PHE A 288 16.27 -1.74 4.05
CA PHE A 288 15.13 -0.81 3.99
C PHE A 288 15.33 0.44 4.83
N ALA A 289 16.27 0.44 5.78
CA ALA A 289 16.59 1.59 6.61
C ALA A 289 18.11 1.80 6.75
N PRO A 290 18.86 1.97 5.64
CA PRO A 290 20.33 2.02 5.67
C PRO A 290 20.86 3.20 6.49
N ASP A 291 20.16 4.33 6.45
CA ASP A 291 20.58 5.59 7.08
C ASP A 291 19.97 5.80 8.48
N ASN A 292 19.38 4.77 9.08
CA ASN A 292 18.79 4.87 10.41
C ASN A 292 19.85 4.66 11.52
N GLU A 293 20.51 5.76 11.90
CA GLU A 293 21.58 5.77 12.91
C GLU A 293 21.14 5.25 14.29
N LEU A 294 19.87 5.48 14.66
CA LEU A 294 19.31 5.02 15.93
C LEU A 294 19.26 3.48 15.97
N LEU A 295 18.76 2.85 14.90
CA LEU A 295 18.74 1.39 14.79
C LEU A 295 20.15 0.81 14.70
N ALA A 296 21.04 1.43 13.94
CA ALA A 296 22.44 0.99 13.83
C ALA A 296 23.15 1.01 15.20
N THR A 297 22.97 2.08 15.97
CA THR A 297 23.55 2.22 17.32
C THR A 297 22.93 1.22 18.30
N SER A 298 21.61 1.02 18.23
CA SER A 298 20.87 0.06 19.05
C SER A 298 21.38 -1.38 18.81
N GLU A 299 21.58 -1.76 17.54
CA GLU A 299 22.05 -3.11 17.21
C GLU A 299 23.49 -3.31 17.69
N LYS A 300 24.35 -2.30 17.48
CA LYS A 300 25.73 -2.34 17.98
C LYS A 300 25.77 -2.55 19.49
N GLN A 301 24.93 -1.86 20.26
CA GLN A 301 24.82 -2.04 21.71
C GLN A 301 24.40 -3.47 22.06
N ALA A 302 23.35 -3.99 21.42
CA ALA A 302 22.83 -5.33 21.70
C ALA A 302 23.87 -6.42 21.41
N ARG A 303 24.64 -6.26 20.32
CA ARG A 303 25.76 -7.15 19.96
C ARG A 303 26.89 -7.11 20.97
N THR A 304 27.35 -5.92 21.38
CA THR A 304 28.48 -5.80 22.33
C THR A 304 28.14 -6.33 23.71
N THR A 305 26.87 -6.19 24.12
CA THR A 305 26.36 -6.66 25.41
C THR A 305 25.83 -8.09 25.37
N LYS A 306 25.80 -8.73 24.19
CA LYS A 306 25.25 -10.08 23.95
C LYS A 306 23.82 -10.22 24.47
N LEU A 307 22.98 -9.21 24.22
CA LEU A 307 21.57 -9.23 24.63
C LEU A 307 20.72 -10.02 23.65
N GLY A 308 19.69 -10.67 24.19
CA GLY A 308 18.67 -11.36 23.41
C GLY A 308 19.26 -12.36 22.43
N LEU A 309 18.90 -12.23 21.16
CA LEU A 309 19.38 -13.08 20.08
C LEU A 309 20.92 -13.09 20.01
N TRP A 310 21.61 -11.98 20.34
CA TRP A 310 23.07 -11.91 20.24
C TRP A 310 23.83 -12.79 21.26
N ALA A 311 23.12 -13.46 22.17
CA ALA A 311 23.68 -14.49 23.05
C ALA A 311 23.70 -15.90 22.40
N GLU A 312 22.95 -16.12 21.32
CA GLU A 312 22.83 -17.42 20.65
C GLU A 312 24.07 -17.72 19.79
N VAL A 313 24.39 -19.01 19.63
CA VAL A 313 25.59 -19.47 18.91
C VAL A 313 25.38 -19.54 17.39
N ASP A 314 24.23 -20.03 16.94
CA ASP A 314 23.92 -20.27 15.51
C ASP A 314 22.82 -19.33 15.00
N LEU A 315 23.13 -18.04 15.01
CA LEU A 315 22.20 -17.01 14.56
C LEU A 315 22.04 -16.99 13.05
N ILE A 316 20.79 -17.13 12.62
CA ILE A 316 20.36 -16.91 11.24
C ILE A 316 19.50 -15.66 11.25
N SER A 317 19.74 -14.73 10.33
CA SER A 317 18.87 -13.55 10.17
C SER A 317 17.51 -13.96 9.59
N PRO A 318 16.43 -13.19 9.81
CA PRO A 318 15.12 -13.57 9.29
C PRO A 318 15.09 -13.60 7.75
N TRP A 319 15.81 -12.68 7.09
CA TRP A 319 15.96 -12.71 5.63
C TRP A 319 16.75 -13.93 5.11
N ASP A 320 17.72 -14.46 5.85
CA ASP A 320 18.42 -15.70 5.48
C ASP A 320 17.55 -16.93 5.75
N TRP A 321 16.82 -16.95 6.87
CA TRP A 321 15.86 -17.99 7.23
C TRP A 321 14.77 -18.15 6.15
N ARG A 322 14.16 -17.03 5.73
CA ARG A 322 13.17 -17.01 4.66
C ARG A 322 13.72 -17.57 3.34
N ARG A 323 15.00 -17.28 3.01
CA ARG A 323 15.63 -17.84 1.80
C ARG A 323 15.83 -19.36 1.89
N GLN A 324 16.34 -19.87 3.01
CA GLN A 324 16.50 -21.32 3.21
C GLN A 324 15.16 -22.07 3.13
N LYS A 325 14.09 -21.48 3.70
CA LYS A 325 12.73 -22.05 3.58
C LYS A 325 12.18 -22.02 2.16
N ALA A 326 12.47 -20.97 1.39
CA ALA A 326 12.07 -20.92 -0.01
C ALA A 326 12.80 -21.97 -0.85
N GLU A 327 14.09 -22.22 -0.59
CA GLU A 327 14.89 -23.22 -1.29
C GLU A 327 14.43 -24.65 -0.99
N THR A 328 14.14 -24.97 0.27
CA THR A 328 13.64 -26.30 0.67
C THR A 328 12.25 -26.64 0.12
N LYS A 329 11.44 -25.61 -0.19
CA LYS A 329 10.12 -25.78 -0.81
C LYS A 329 10.17 -25.95 -2.34
N LYS A 330 11.31 -25.70 -3.00
CA LYS A 330 11.44 -25.95 -4.44
C LYS A 330 11.49 -27.46 -4.69
N PRO A 331 10.61 -28.03 -5.54
CA PRO A 331 10.68 -29.44 -5.87
C PRO A 331 11.97 -29.72 -6.66
N GLY A 332 12.91 -30.45 -6.06
CA GLY A 332 14.01 -31.14 -6.72
C GLY A 332 15.14 -30.27 -7.30
N SER A 333 16.13 -29.91 -6.49
CA SER A 333 17.51 -29.75 -6.95
C SER A 333 18.41 -30.76 -6.24
N LYS A 334 18.35 -32.01 -6.69
CA LYS A 334 19.39 -33.01 -6.47
C LYS A 334 19.73 -33.66 -7.80
#